data_AF-A0A2V2S8V9-F1
#
_entry.id   AF-A0A2V2S8V9-F1
#
_cell.length_a   1.000
_cell.length_b   1.000
_cell.length_c   1.000
_cell.angle_alpha   90.00
_cell.angle_beta   90.00
_cell.angle_gamma   90.00
#
_symmetry.space_group_name_H-M   'P 1'
#
loop_
_entity.id
_entity.type
_entity.pdbx_description
1 polymer ?
#
loop_
_entity_poly.entity_id
_entity_poly.type
_entity_poly.pdbx_seq_one_letter_code
_entity_poly.pdbx_strand_id
1 'polypeptide(L)'
;MKKVQLLVIAISLAGLATLLLIQNQAQVKLRQENESLKQQASQITDLLADNERLSNQVAQATSSRAVEQKETQRLRRELTALRGQTNELGKLRSENASLRQAEVQSATNRWTHEVLASPADPAEIQQRAAAIAKMNDARQLLMGMHMFADDNQGRLPASFDDARAYYAQREWTNHFDIVFQGSTKDIANPSEAIVIREKEAWPTVKGGWSRAYGFADGHAEIHLAPDGNFGPWEEQRRAKAKGQ
;
A
#
# COMPACT_ATOMS: atom_id res chain seq x y z
N MET A 1 81.30 14.68 -94.04
CA MET A 1 79.83 14.74 -94.20
C MET A 1 79.08 13.73 -93.32
N LYS A 2 79.39 12.41 -93.34
CA LYS A 2 78.68 11.38 -92.53
C LYS A 2 78.68 11.61 -91.00
N LYS A 3 79.76 12.14 -90.41
CA LYS A 3 79.87 12.37 -88.95
C LYS A 3 78.96 13.51 -88.41
N VAL A 4 78.73 14.55 -89.21
CA VAL A 4 77.87 15.69 -88.84
C VAL A 4 76.40 15.29 -88.87
N GLN A 5 75.98 14.48 -89.85
CA GLN A 5 74.63 13.94 -89.93
C GLN A 5 74.30 13.03 -88.73
N LEU A 6 75.27 12.22 -88.28
CA LEU A 6 75.10 11.38 -87.09
C LEU A 6 74.89 12.20 -85.80
N LEU A 7 75.61 13.32 -85.65
CA LEU A 7 75.46 14.23 -84.51
C LEU A 7 74.10 14.91 -84.49
N VAL A 8 73.61 15.37 -85.64
CA VAL A 8 72.29 16.01 -85.74
C VAL A 8 71.17 15.03 -85.41
N ILE A 9 71.26 13.79 -85.88
CA ILE A 9 70.31 12.71 -85.56
C ILE A 9 70.36 12.37 -84.06
N ALA A 10 71.55 12.27 -83.47
CA ALA A 10 71.72 12.00 -82.05
C ALA A 10 71.13 13.12 -81.17
N ILE A 11 71.33 14.39 -81.52
CA ILE A 11 70.78 15.55 -80.79
C ILE A 11 69.25 15.59 -80.91
N SER A 12 68.70 15.32 -82.08
CA SER A 12 67.24 15.29 -82.28
C SER A 12 66.59 14.10 -81.57
N LEU A 13 67.21 12.93 -81.54
CA LEU A 13 66.77 11.78 -80.73
C LEU A 13 66.84 12.07 -79.23
N ALA A 14 67.91 12.73 -78.76
CA ALA A 14 68.03 13.13 -77.37
C ALA A 14 66.96 14.15 -76.96
N GLY A 15 66.64 15.11 -77.83
CA GLY A 15 65.56 16.08 -77.61
C GLY A 15 64.15 15.45 -77.58
N LEU A 16 63.90 14.44 -78.42
CA LEU A 16 62.64 13.69 -78.39
C LEU A 16 62.52 12.84 -77.11
N ALA A 17 63.62 12.22 -76.68
CA ALA A 17 63.66 11.43 -75.45
C ALA A 17 63.41 12.29 -74.19
N THR A 18 63.97 13.49 -74.11
CA THR A 18 63.72 14.41 -72.98
C THR A 18 62.28 14.92 -72.95
N LEU A 19 61.69 15.25 -74.10
CA LEU A 19 60.28 15.65 -74.17
C LEU A 19 59.33 14.52 -73.73
N LEU A 20 59.60 13.28 -74.16
CA LEU A 20 58.85 12.10 -73.73
C LEU A 20 58.95 11.85 -72.23
N LEU A 21 60.14 12.03 -71.64
CA LEU A 21 60.34 11.89 -70.20
C LEU A 21 59.55 12.93 -69.41
N ILE A 22 59.56 14.20 -69.84
CA ILE A 22 58.80 15.28 -69.20
C ILE A 22 57.29 15.02 -69.32
N GLN A 23 56.83 14.60 -70.50
CA GLN A 23 55.42 14.25 -70.71
C GLN A 23 54.98 13.07 -69.83
N ASN A 24 55.80 12.01 -69.73
CA ASN A 24 55.51 10.88 -68.86
C ASN A 24 55.50 11.30 -67.38
N GLN A 25 56.44 12.14 -66.93
CA GLN A 25 56.45 12.65 -65.55
C GLN A 25 55.20 13.48 -65.24
N ALA A 26 54.78 14.35 -66.16
CA ALA A 26 53.57 15.15 -66.01
C ALA A 26 52.31 14.26 -65.95
N GLN A 27 52.22 13.23 -66.80
CA GLN A 27 51.10 12.29 -66.78
C GLN A 27 51.05 11.45 -65.49
N VAL A 28 52.19 10.98 -65.00
CA VAL A 28 52.27 10.24 -63.74
C VAL A 28 51.83 11.12 -62.58
N LYS A 29 52.32 12.36 -62.50
CA LYS A 29 51.95 13.30 -61.44
C LYS A 29 50.46 13.63 -61.47
N LEU A 30 49.89 13.91 -62.65
CA LEU A 30 48.45 14.15 -62.80
C LEU A 30 47.61 12.93 -62.38
N ARG A 31 48.05 11.71 -62.71
CA ARG A 31 47.35 10.49 -62.26
C ARG A 31 47.39 10.35 -60.75
N GLN A 32 48.54 10.58 -60.13
CA GLN A 32 48.69 10.55 -58.67
C GLN A 32 47.80 11.58 -57.98
N GLU A 33 47.76 12.82 -58.49
CA GLU A 33 46.88 13.87 -57.97
C GLU A 33 45.40 13.53 -58.17
N ASN A 34 45.02 12.92 -59.29
CA ASN A 34 43.64 12.47 -59.52
C ASN A 34 43.26 11.32 -58.58
N GLU A 35 44.15 10.37 -58.34
CA GLU A 35 43.96 9.29 -57.38
C GLU A 35 43.84 9.81 -55.94
N SER A 36 44.67 10.78 -55.54
CA SER A 36 44.58 11.38 -54.21
C SER A 36 43.30 12.19 -54.04
N LEU A 37 42.87 12.94 -55.06
CA LEU A 37 41.58 13.63 -55.06
C LEU A 37 40.40 12.65 -54.97
N LYS A 38 40.47 11.51 -55.69
CA LYS A 38 39.46 10.44 -55.57
C LYS A 38 39.42 9.85 -54.17
N GLN A 39 40.57 9.63 -53.55
CA GLN A 39 40.65 9.16 -52.15
C GLN A 39 40.09 10.19 -51.16
N GLN A 40 40.35 11.47 -51.36
CA GLN A 40 39.77 12.52 -50.52
C GLN A 40 38.25 12.59 -50.70
N ALA A 41 37.75 12.48 -51.94
CA ALA A 41 36.33 12.46 -52.22
C ALA A 41 35.63 11.24 -51.58
N SER A 42 36.27 10.06 -51.61
CA SER A 42 35.73 8.89 -50.91
C SER A 42 35.72 9.10 -49.39
N GLN A 43 36.80 9.63 -48.80
CA GLN A 43 36.85 9.92 -47.36
C GLN A 43 35.78 10.92 -46.92
N ILE A 44 35.52 11.97 -47.72
CA ILE A 44 34.45 12.93 -47.42
C ILE A 44 33.07 12.22 -47.46
N THR A 45 32.87 11.33 -48.42
CA THR A 45 31.62 10.56 -48.55
C THR A 45 31.41 9.65 -47.35
N ASP A 46 32.46 8.95 -46.90
CA ASP A 46 32.43 8.09 -45.73
C ASP A 46 32.15 8.89 -44.45
N LEU A 47 32.82 10.03 -44.28
CA LEU A 47 32.59 10.92 -43.13
C LEU A 47 31.18 11.49 -43.11
N LEU A 48 30.60 11.82 -44.26
CA LEU A 48 29.20 12.26 -44.35
C LEU A 48 28.24 11.15 -43.93
N ALA A 49 28.46 9.92 -44.39
CA ALA A 49 27.65 8.76 -44.02
C ALA A 49 27.76 8.45 -42.51
N ASP A 50 28.96 8.55 -41.94
CA ASP A 50 29.18 8.39 -40.50
C ASP A 50 28.50 9.50 -39.70
N ASN A 51 28.57 10.75 -40.18
CA ASN A 51 27.91 11.88 -39.52
C ASN A 51 26.38 11.70 -39.54
N GLU A 52 25.81 11.26 -40.66
CA GLU A 52 24.38 10.96 -40.78
C GLU A 52 23.97 9.84 -39.81
N ARG A 53 24.75 8.76 -39.73
CA ARG A 53 24.51 7.65 -38.80
C ARG A 53 24.58 8.09 -37.34
N LEU A 54 25.59 8.88 -36.97
CA LEU A 54 25.73 9.43 -35.63
C LEU A 54 24.58 10.38 -35.28
N SER A 55 24.18 11.24 -36.23
CA SER A 55 23.03 12.14 -36.09
C SER A 55 21.74 11.35 -35.82
N ASN A 56 21.51 10.27 -36.56
CA ASN A 56 20.35 9.39 -36.37
C ASN A 56 20.38 8.69 -34.98
N GLN A 57 21.54 8.24 -34.52
CA GLN A 57 21.68 7.65 -33.17
C GLN A 57 21.39 8.68 -32.06
N VAL A 58 21.88 9.92 -32.20
CA VAL A 58 21.61 11.00 -31.25
C VAL A 58 20.13 11.36 -31.23
N ALA A 59 19.48 11.44 -32.39
CA ALA A 59 18.04 11.65 -32.50
C ALA A 59 17.25 10.53 -31.80
N GLN A 60 17.64 9.27 -32.02
CA GLN A 60 17.01 8.11 -31.38
C GLN A 60 17.20 8.13 -29.86
N ALA A 61 18.41 8.40 -29.35
CA ALA A 61 18.67 8.50 -27.92
C ALA A 61 17.88 9.64 -27.26
N THR A 62 17.77 10.78 -27.93
CA THR A 62 17.00 11.94 -27.45
C THR A 62 15.50 11.62 -27.38
N SER A 63 14.96 10.96 -28.40
CA SER A 63 13.55 10.53 -28.40
C SER A 63 13.25 9.51 -27.29
N SER A 64 14.14 8.54 -27.08
CA SER A 64 14.02 7.52 -26.03
C SER A 64 14.03 8.17 -24.64
N ARG A 65 14.97 9.09 -24.40
CA ARG A 65 15.05 9.86 -23.15
C ARG A 65 13.78 10.71 -22.92
N ALA A 66 13.21 11.30 -23.96
CA ALA A 66 11.97 12.08 -23.84
C ALA A 66 10.77 11.20 -23.44
N VAL A 67 10.68 9.98 -24.00
CA VAL A 67 9.65 9.00 -23.63
C VAL A 67 9.83 8.56 -22.16
N GLU A 68 11.04 8.21 -21.74
CA GLU A 68 11.33 7.83 -20.35
C GLU A 68 11.02 8.98 -19.36
N GLN A 69 11.37 10.22 -19.71
CA GLN A 69 11.05 11.38 -18.88
C GLN A 69 9.53 11.60 -18.76
N LYS A 70 8.79 11.41 -19.84
CA LYS A 70 7.32 11.50 -19.81
C LYS A 70 6.71 10.42 -18.92
N GLU A 71 7.20 9.19 -19.03
CA GLU A 71 6.69 8.05 -18.24
C GLU A 71 7.03 8.23 -16.75
N THR A 72 8.24 8.63 -16.42
CA THR A 72 8.63 8.90 -15.03
C THR A 72 7.83 10.05 -14.41
N GLN A 73 7.54 11.12 -15.17
CA GLN A 73 6.66 12.18 -14.71
C GLN A 73 5.23 11.70 -14.49
N ARG A 74 4.70 10.85 -15.38
CA ARG A 74 3.39 10.23 -15.22
C ARG A 74 3.33 9.39 -13.95
N LEU A 75 4.28 8.48 -13.75
CA LEU A 75 4.36 7.62 -12.56
C LEU A 75 4.46 8.45 -11.27
N ARG A 76 5.19 9.57 -11.27
CA ARG A 76 5.25 10.48 -10.11
C ARG A 76 3.91 11.15 -9.81
N ARG A 77 3.15 11.52 -10.84
CA ARG A 77 1.79 12.07 -10.67
C ARG A 77 0.86 11.02 -10.10
N GLU A 78 0.89 9.80 -10.63
CA GLU A 78 0.09 8.67 -10.14
C GLU A 78 0.43 8.34 -8.68
N LEU A 79 1.72 8.30 -8.31
CA LEU A 79 2.13 8.09 -6.93
C LEU A 79 1.62 9.19 -5.98
N THR A 80 1.68 10.44 -6.41
CA THR A 80 1.16 11.58 -5.61
C THR A 80 -0.36 11.46 -5.42
N ALA A 81 -1.09 11.13 -6.49
CA ALA A 81 -2.52 10.92 -6.43
C ALA A 81 -2.90 9.75 -5.51
N LEU A 82 -2.18 8.63 -5.59
CA LEU A 82 -2.42 7.44 -4.78
C LEU A 82 -2.13 7.70 -3.29
N ARG A 83 -1.08 8.47 -2.98
CA ARG A 83 -0.81 8.93 -1.61
C ARG A 83 -1.94 9.81 -1.08
N GLY A 84 -2.48 10.71 -1.92
CA GLY A 84 -3.66 11.52 -1.58
C GLY A 84 -4.88 10.65 -1.25
N GLN A 85 -5.20 9.68 -2.11
CA GLN A 85 -6.30 8.73 -1.90
C GLN A 85 -6.12 7.90 -0.62
N THR A 86 -4.89 7.46 -0.32
CA THR A 86 -4.58 6.69 0.89
C THR A 86 -4.82 7.52 2.16
N ASN A 87 -4.39 8.78 2.15
CA ASN A 87 -4.61 9.69 3.28
C ASN A 87 -6.11 9.99 3.48
N GLU A 88 -6.85 10.21 2.39
CA GLU A 88 -8.29 10.44 2.47
C GLU A 88 -9.04 9.21 2.99
N LEU A 89 -8.65 8.01 2.55
CA LEU A 89 -9.20 6.76 3.07
C LEU A 89 -8.95 6.62 4.59
N GLY A 90 -7.74 6.95 5.05
CA GLY A 90 -7.40 6.95 6.48
C GLY A 90 -8.29 7.92 7.27
N LYS A 91 -8.52 9.13 6.75
CA LYS A 91 -9.39 10.13 7.37
C LYS A 91 -10.84 9.66 7.44
N LEU A 92 -11.39 9.15 6.34
CA LEU A 92 -12.76 8.62 6.29
C LEU A 92 -12.96 7.44 7.23
N ARG A 93 -11.97 6.55 7.36
CA ARG A 93 -12.02 5.45 8.35
C ARG A 93 -12.06 5.96 9.78
N SER A 94 -11.22 6.94 10.13
CA SER A 94 -11.22 7.55 11.45
C SER A 94 -12.54 8.27 11.77
N GLU A 95 -13.12 8.96 10.78
CA GLU A 95 -14.41 9.63 10.93
C GLU A 95 -15.54 8.62 11.10
N ASN A 96 -15.57 7.55 10.29
CA ASN A 96 -16.56 6.48 10.43
C ASN A 96 -16.48 5.80 11.81
N ALA A 97 -15.27 5.53 12.30
CA ALA A 97 -15.04 5.00 13.63
C ALA A 97 -15.61 5.93 14.73
N SER A 98 -15.34 7.23 14.62
CA SER A 98 -15.82 8.25 15.57
C SER A 98 -17.34 8.36 15.55
N LEU A 99 -17.96 8.34 14.36
CA LEU A 99 -19.41 8.37 14.20
C LEU A 99 -20.08 7.12 14.80
N ARG A 100 -19.54 5.93 14.56
CA ARG A 100 -20.04 4.69 15.17
C ARG A 100 -19.97 4.74 16.70
N GLN A 101 -18.88 5.26 17.25
CA GLN A 101 -18.76 5.45 18.70
C GLN A 101 -19.80 6.43 19.23
N ALA A 102 -19.99 7.58 18.56
CA ALA A 102 -20.99 8.56 18.95
C ALA A 102 -22.43 8.00 18.88
N GLU A 103 -22.74 7.22 17.84
CA GLU A 103 -24.04 6.56 17.69
C GLU A 103 -24.31 5.58 18.82
N VAL A 104 -23.37 4.68 19.12
CA VAL A 104 -23.48 3.74 20.25
C VAL A 104 -23.64 4.50 21.57
N GLN A 105 -22.90 5.59 21.79
CA GLN A 105 -23.03 6.41 22.98
C GLN A 105 -24.40 7.09 23.07
N SER A 106 -24.95 7.58 21.96
CA SER A 106 -26.26 8.23 21.92
C SER A 106 -27.43 7.25 22.17
N ALA A 107 -27.37 6.05 21.59
CA ALA A 107 -28.34 4.99 21.83
C ALA A 107 -28.30 4.53 23.30
N THR A 108 -27.08 4.41 23.83
CA THR A 108 -26.82 4.11 25.23
C THR A 108 -27.43 5.16 26.16
N ASN A 109 -27.18 6.44 25.91
CA ASN A 109 -27.64 7.54 26.77
C ASN A 109 -29.17 7.62 26.84
N ARG A 110 -29.86 7.38 25.71
CA ARG A 110 -31.33 7.31 25.66
C ARG A 110 -31.86 6.15 26.50
N TRP A 111 -31.28 4.97 26.33
CA TRP A 111 -31.70 3.78 27.09
C TRP A 111 -31.42 3.93 28.59
N THR A 112 -30.29 4.53 29.00
CA THR A 112 -30.04 4.85 30.43
C THR A 112 -31.09 5.78 31.01
N HIS A 113 -31.47 6.83 30.29
CA HIS A 113 -32.44 7.81 30.78
C HIS A 113 -33.83 7.17 30.97
N GLU A 114 -34.23 6.28 30.07
CA GLU A 114 -35.51 5.57 30.17
C GLU A 114 -35.53 4.58 31.35
N VAL A 115 -34.46 3.82 31.58
CA VAL A 115 -34.38 2.85 32.68
C VAL A 115 -34.36 3.55 34.05
N LEU A 116 -33.66 4.69 34.16
CA LEU A 116 -33.59 5.47 35.41
C LEU A 116 -34.90 6.23 35.71
N ALA A 117 -35.77 6.41 34.73
CA ALA A 117 -37.09 7.03 34.91
C ALA A 117 -38.17 6.04 35.40
N SER A 118 -37.84 4.75 35.55
CA SER A 118 -38.78 3.71 36.01
C SER A 118 -39.07 3.84 37.52
N PRO A 119 -40.33 3.70 37.97
CA PRO A 119 -40.67 3.74 39.39
C PRO A 119 -40.14 2.49 40.10
N ALA A 120 -38.96 2.60 40.70
CA ALA A 120 -38.29 1.56 41.49
C ALA A 120 -37.68 2.17 42.76
N ASP A 121 -37.32 1.32 43.74
CA ASP A 121 -36.55 1.70 44.92
C ASP A 121 -35.21 2.36 44.50
N PRO A 122 -34.74 3.44 45.14
CA PRO A 122 -33.42 4.03 44.91
C PRO A 122 -32.27 3.01 44.80
N ALA A 123 -32.27 1.93 45.61
CA ALA A 123 -31.25 0.89 45.54
C ALA A 123 -31.32 0.08 44.23
N GLU A 124 -32.52 -0.21 43.74
CA GLU A 124 -32.72 -0.87 42.43
C GLU A 124 -32.30 0.05 41.29
N ILE A 125 -32.62 1.35 41.37
CA ILE A 125 -32.22 2.34 40.36
C ILE A 125 -30.70 2.41 40.28
N GLN A 126 -30.00 2.48 41.42
CA GLN A 126 -28.54 2.51 41.46
C GLN A 126 -27.91 1.22 40.89
N GLN A 127 -28.43 0.04 41.26
CA GLN A 127 -27.94 -1.21 40.69
C GLN A 127 -28.18 -1.31 39.18
N ARG A 128 -29.35 -0.87 38.71
CA ARG A 128 -29.64 -0.81 37.27
C ARG A 128 -28.66 0.14 36.57
N ALA A 129 -28.44 1.34 37.11
CA ALA A 129 -27.46 2.29 36.59
C ALA A 129 -26.06 1.66 36.44
N ALA A 130 -25.61 0.96 37.50
CA ALA A 130 -24.34 0.26 37.50
C ALA A 130 -24.31 -0.83 36.42
N ALA A 131 -25.31 -1.70 36.36
CA ALA A 131 -25.42 -2.78 35.36
C ALA A 131 -25.36 -2.24 33.92
N ILE A 132 -26.04 -1.11 33.66
CA ILE A 132 -25.99 -0.44 32.35
C ILE A 132 -24.57 0.02 32.04
N ALA A 133 -23.88 0.65 32.99
CA ALA A 133 -22.50 1.09 32.78
C ALA A 133 -21.58 -0.09 32.42
N LYS A 134 -21.75 -1.24 33.09
CA LYS A 134 -20.99 -2.47 32.77
C LYS A 134 -21.27 -2.98 31.35
N MET A 135 -22.54 -3.01 30.94
CA MET A 135 -22.91 -3.38 29.56
C MET A 135 -22.32 -2.43 28.53
N ASN A 136 -22.30 -1.13 28.83
CA ASN A 136 -21.73 -0.12 27.93
C ASN A 136 -20.22 -0.34 27.76
N ASP A 137 -19.53 -0.68 28.83
CA ASP A 137 -18.11 -1.04 28.78
C ASP A 137 -17.88 -2.27 27.91
N ALA A 138 -18.68 -3.34 28.10
CA ALA A 138 -18.61 -4.53 27.26
C ALA A 138 -18.86 -4.20 25.78
N ARG A 139 -19.90 -3.43 25.43
CA ARG A 139 -20.18 -3.04 24.04
C ARG A 139 -19.05 -2.22 23.43
N GLN A 140 -18.44 -1.31 24.18
CA GLN A 140 -17.32 -0.51 23.68
C GLN A 140 -16.05 -1.34 23.48
N LEU A 141 -15.76 -2.29 24.38
CA LEU A 141 -14.68 -3.26 24.20
C LEU A 141 -14.92 -4.12 22.96
N LEU A 142 -16.13 -4.68 22.79
CA LEU A 142 -16.46 -5.46 21.59
C LEU A 142 -16.33 -4.65 20.30
N MET A 143 -16.80 -3.40 20.28
CA MET A 143 -16.62 -2.51 19.13
C MET A 143 -15.14 -2.37 18.75
N GLY A 144 -14.27 -2.09 19.72
CA GLY A 144 -12.83 -2.00 19.46
C GLY A 144 -12.21 -3.33 19.03
N MET A 145 -12.66 -4.46 19.60
CA MET A 145 -12.24 -5.80 19.17
C MET A 145 -12.66 -6.12 17.73
N HIS A 146 -13.85 -5.69 17.30
CA HIS A 146 -14.30 -5.84 15.92
C HIS A 146 -13.53 -4.96 14.96
N MET A 147 -13.26 -3.70 15.32
CA MET A 147 -12.42 -2.82 14.51
C MET A 147 -10.99 -3.38 14.36
N PHE A 148 -10.42 -3.92 15.44
CA PHE A 148 -9.16 -4.64 15.38
C PHE A 148 -9.25 -5.83 14.43
N ALA A 149 -10.30 -6.64 14.55
CA ALA A 149 -10.48 -7.82 13.72
C ALA A 149 -10.60 -7.47 12.22
N ASP A 150 -11.27 -6.37 11.86
CA ASP A 150 -11.39 -5.90 10.48
C ASP A 150 -10.02 -5.65 9.82
N ASP A 151 -9.07 -5.12 10.59
CA ASP A 151 -7.68 -4.90 10.15
C ASP A 151 -6.80 -6.17 10.28
N ASN A 152 -7.23 -7.16 11.06
CA ASN A 152 -6.46 -8.37 11.41
C ASN A 152 -7.12 -9.67 10.89
N GLN A 153 -7.54 -9.67 9.62
CA GLN A 153 -8.07 -10.84 8.89
C GLN A 153 -9.35 -11.46 9.50
N GLY A 154 -10.04 -10.72 10.36
CA GLY A 154 -11.21 -11.16 11.12
C GLY A 154 -10.86 -11.92 12.40
N ARG A 155 -9.62 -11.80 12.91
CA ARG A 155 -9.19 -12.41 14.19
C ARG A 155 -9.37 -11.41 15.33
N LEU A 156 -10.03 -11.85 16.40
CA LEU A 156 -10.13 -11.09 17.64
C LEU A 156 -8.76 -10.98 18.33
N PRO A 157 -8.52 -9.94 19.12
CA PRO A 157 -7.25 -9.75 19.79
C PRO A 157 -7.01 -10.83 20.86
N ALA A 158 -5.74 -11.19 21.08
CA ALA A 158 -5.37 -12.17 22.10
C ALA A 158 -5.40 -11.56 23.51
N SER A 159 -5.13 -10.26 23.59
CA SER A 159 -5.21 -9.45 24.82
C SER A 159 -5.82 -8.07 24.52
N PHE A 160 -6.33 -7.39 25.55
CA PHE A 160 -6.79 -6.00 25.38
C PHE A 160 -5.64 -5.05 24.99
N ASP A 161 -4.39 -5.35 25.35
CA ASP A 161 -3.27 -4.49 24.97
C ASP A 161 -2.97 -4.57 23.45
N ASP A 162 -3.20 -5.71 22.81
CA ASP A 162 -2.98 -5.87 21.35
C ASP A 162 -3.90 -4.94 20.52
N ALA A 163 -5.10 -4.67 21.03
CA ALA A 163 -6.09 -3.80 20.40
C ALA A 163 -6.16 -2.41 21.06
N ARG A 164 -5.16 -2.01 21.85
CA ARG A 164 -5.18 -0.75 22.61
C ARG A 164 -5.48 0.49 21.76
N ALA A 165 -5.00 0.53 20.52
CA ALA A 165 -5.23 1.64 19.59
C ALA A 165 -6.71 1.77 19.14
N TYR A 166 -7.52 0.72 19.32
CA TYR A 166 -8.93 0.67 18.91
C TYR A 166 -9.90 0.97 20.05
N TYR A 167 -9.40 1.16 21.28
CA TYR A 167 -10.23 1.43 22.45
C TYR A 167 -10.29 2.92 22.79
N ALA A 168 -11.44 3.33 23.33
CA ALA A 168 -11.61 4.68 23.87
C ALA A 168 -10.66 4.90 25.05
N GLN A 169 -9.97 6.05 25.07
CA GLN A 169 -9.12 6.44 26.20
C GLN A 169 -9.99 7.00 27.33
N ARG A 170 -10.47 6.11 28.19
CA ARG A 170 -11.30 6.44 29.34
C ARG A 170 -11.07 5.44 30.47
N GLU A 171 -11.48 5.82 31.67
CA GLU A 171 -11.61 4.89 32.78
C GLU A 171 -12.80 3.97 32.55
N TRP A 172 -12.58 2.66 32.72
CA TRP A 172 -13.61 1.63 32.62
C TRP A 172 -14.23 1.41 33.99
N THR A 173 -15.53 1.15 34.04
CA THR A 173 -16.22 0.86 35.31
C THR A 173 -15.91 -0.54 35.83
N ASN A 174 -15.46 -1.45 34.96
CA ASN A 174 -15.14 -2.85 35.28
C ASN A 174 -14.02 -3.41 34.42
N HIS A 175 -13.54 -4.58 34.83
CA HIS A 175 -12.54 -5.36 34.12
C HIS A 175 -13.18 -6.61 33.51
N PHE A 176 -12.76 -6.94 32.30
CA PHE A 176 -13.23 -8.10 31.56
C PHE A 176 -12.08 -9.05 31.28
N ASP A 177 -12.39 -10.33 31.11
CA ASP A 177 -11.50 -11.35 30.58
C ASP A 177 -11.95 -11.70 29.15
N ILE A 178 -10.99 -11.90 28.25
CA ILE A 178 -11.24 -12.49 26.93
C ILE A 178 -11.33 -14.00 27.10
N VAL A 179 -12.48 -14.58 26.75
CA VAL A 179 -12.75 -16.03 26.86
C VAL A 179 -12.79 -16.74 25.51
N PHE A 180 -12.74 -15.98 24.41
CA PHE A 180 -12.56 -16.53 23.06
C PHE A 180 -11.49 -15.75 22.30
N GLN A 181 -10.54 -16.49 21.74
CA GLN A 181 -9.50 -15.97 20.85
C GLN A 181 -9.58 -16.77 19.54
N GLY A 182 -9.71 -16.09 18.40
CA GLY A 182 -9.89 -16.75 17.12
C GLY A 182 -10.56 -15.85 16.10
N SER A 183 -10.90 -16.41 14.94
CA SER A 183 -11.65 -15.64 13.95
C SER A 183 -13.14 -15.62 14.28
N THR A 184 -13.75 -14.44 14.20
CA THR A 184 -15.22 -14.30 14.27
C THR A 184 -15.92 -15.06 13.15
N LYS A 185 -15.22 -15.30 12.02
CA LYS A 185 -15.73 -16.03 10.86
C LYS A 185 -15.93 -17.52 11.13
N ASP A 186 -15.23 -18.07 12.11
CA ASP A 186 -15.25 -19.51 12.43
C ASP A 186 -16.36 -19.87 13.42
N ILE A 187 -16.98 -18.86 14.04
CA ILE A 187 -18.02 -19.05 15.05
C ILE A 187 -19.34 -19.45 14.38
N ALA A 188 -19.93 -20.55 14.82
CA ALA A 188 -21.19 -21.06 14.29
C ALA A 188 -22.38 -20.12 14.61
N ASN A 189 -22.53 -19.74 15.89
CA ASN A 189 -23.60 -18.88 16.38
C ASN A 189 -23.00 -17.62 17.07
N PRO A 190 -22.69 -16.54 16.34
CA PRO A 190 -22.06 -15.36 16.92
C PRO A 190 -22.85 -14.69 18.04
N SER A 191 -24.19 -14.71 17.96
CA SER A 191 -25.08 -14.15 19.00
C SER A 191 -25.17 -14.98 20.27
N GLU A 192 -24.65 -16.21 20.28
CA GLU A 192 -24.64 -17.06 21.49
C GLU A 192 -23.22 -17.26 22.03
N ALA A 193 -22.20 -16.95 21.23
CA ALA A 193 -20.81 -17.16 21.58
C ALA A 193 -20.29 -16.01 22.46
N ILE A 194 -19.96 -16.32 23.71
CA ILE A 194 -19.32 -15.36 24.63
C ILE A 194 -17.87 -15.13 24.18
N VAL A 195 -17.49 -13.86 24.05
CA VAL A 195 -16.13 -13.43 23.71
C VAL A 195 -15.44 -12.78 24.90
N ILE A 196 -16.17 -11.98 25.67
CA ILE A 196 -15.67 -11.38 26.91
C ILE A 196 -16.65 -11.63 28.05
N ARG A 197 -16.14 -11.75 29.27
CA ARG A 197 -16.95 -11.79 30.49
C ARG A 197 -16.35 -10.88 31.55
N GLU A 198 -17.20 -10.28 32.38
CA GLU A 198 -16.71 -9.49 33.50
C GLU A 198 -15.98 -10.39 34.50
N LYS A 199 -14.84 -9.89 34.98
CA LYS A 199 -13.94 -10.65 35.86
C LYS A 199 -14.60 -11.00 37.18
N GLU A 200 -15.35 -10.06 37.76
CA GLU A 200 -16.02 -10.21 39.05
C GLU A 200 -17.54 -10.18 38.87
N ALA A 201 -18.24 -11.18 39.42
CA ALA A 201 -19.69 -11.12 39.52
C ALA A 201 -20.07 -10.22 40.71
N TRP A 202 -21.27 -9.64 40.69
CA TRP A 202 -21.75 -8.78 41.77
C TRP A 202 -23.12 -9.24 42.28
N PRO A 203 -23.40 -9.09 43.59
CA PRO A 203 -24.69 -9.46 44.15
C PRO A 203 -25.79 -8.50 43.67
N THR A 204 -27.04 -8.99 43.63
CA THR A 204 -28.20 -8.15 43.34
C THR A 204 -29.03 -7.84 44.59
N VAL A 205 -29.71 -6.71 44.60
CA VAL A 205 -30.65 -6.24 45.63
C VAL A 205 -31.78 -7.25 45.87
N LYS A 206 -32.16 -8.02 44.84
CA LYS A 206 -33.21 -9.06 44.94
C LYS A 206 -32.65 -10.46 45.24
N GLY A 207 -31.34 -10.56 45.51
CA GLY A 207 -30.65 -11.83 45.72
C GLY A 207 -30.08 -12.42 44.42
N GLY A 208 -29.18 -13.40 44.58
CA GLY A 208 -28.39 -13.94 43.48
C GLY A 208 -27.28 -13.00 43.03
N TRP A 209 -26.57 -13.41 41.98
CA TRP A 209 -25.40 -12.74 41.45
C TRP A 209 -25.56 -12.48 39.96
N SER A 210 -25.11 -11.31 39.51
CA SER A 210 -25.07 -10.94 38.11
C SER A 210 -23.65 -10.88 37.59
N ARG A 211 -23.49 -11.16 36.29
CA ARG A 211 -22.25 -10.97 35.54
C ARG A 211 -22.55 -10.38 34.16
N ALA A 212 -21.72 -9.46 33.67
CA ALA A 212 -21.83 -8.91 32.32
C ALA A 212 -21.04 -9.74 31.33
N TYR A 213 -21.58 -9.90 30.13
CA TYR A 213 -21.00 -10.66 29.05
C TYR A 213 -21.06 -9.87 27.75
N GLY A 214 -20.07 -10.12 26.90
CA GLY A 214 -20.04 -9.63 25.54
C GLY A 214 -19.95 -10.78 24.54
N PHE A 215 -20.73 -10.68 23.48
CA PHE A 215 -20.93 -11.74 22.50
C PHE A 215 -20.26 -11.44 21.17
N ALA A 216 -20.05 -12.47 20.35
CA ALA A 216 -19.25 -12.38 19.13
C ALA A 216 -19.90 -11.59 17.98
N ASP A 217 -21.18 -11.28 18.07
CA ASP A 217 -21.88 -10.36 17.16
C ASP A 217 -21.80 -8.88 17.63
N GLY A 218 -21.19 -8.61 18.79
CA GLY A 218 -20.96 -7.27 19.32
C GLY A 218 -21.98 -6.80 20.36
N HIS A 219 -23.02 -7.58 20.69
CA HIS A 219 -23.94 -7.20 21.76
C HIS A 219 -23.42 -7.60 23.15
N ALA A 220 -24.06 -7.07 24.19
CA ALA A 220 -23.73 -7.38 25.58
C ALA A 220 -25.00 -7.68 26.38
N GLU A 221 -24.89 -8.60 27.34
CA GLU A 221 -25.98 -9.03 28.23
C GLU A 221 -25.53 -9.08 29.69
N ILE A 222 -26.50 -9.02 30.60
CA ILE A 222 -26.33 -9.32 32.02
C ILE A 222 -27.03 -10.64 32.31
N HIS A 223 -26.29 -11.61 32.83
CA HIS A 223 -26.88 -12.87 33.27
C HIS A 223 -26.99 -12.91 34.80
N LEU A 224 -28.10 -13.42 35.32
CA LEU A 224 -28.36 -13.64 36.75
C LEU A 224 -28.24 -15.14 37.07
N ALA A 225 -27.36 -15.47 38.01
CA ALA A 225 -27.25 -16.79 38.62
C ALA A 225 -27.73 -16.72 40.08
N PRO A 226 -28.82 -17.41 40.47
CA PRO A 226 -29.33 -17.38 41.84
C PRO A 226 -28.32 -17.83 42.90
N ASP A 227 -27.46 -18.80 42.57
CA ASP A 227 -26.42 -19.38 43.43
C ASP A 227 -25.02 -18.81 43.19
N GLY A 228 -24.88 -17.90 42.21
CA GLY A 228 -23.59 -17.37 41.77
C GLY A 228 -22.76 -18.32 40.90
N ASN A 229 -23.30 -19.46 40.48
CA ASN A 229 -22.61 -20.38 39.60
C ASN A 229 -22.96 -20.12 38.13
N PHE A 230 -22.02 -19.51 37.41
CA PHE A 230 -22.18 -19.18 35.98
C PHE A 230 -21.71 -20.29 35.04
N GLY A 231 -20.96 -21.28 35.54
CA GLY A 231 -20.25 -22.27 34.72
C GLY A 231 -21.14 -23.03 33.73
N PRO A 232 -22.28 -23.61 34.16
CA PRO A 232 -23.16 -24.34 33.24
C PRO A 232 -23.71 -23.48 32.10
N TRP A 233 -24.01 -22.20 32.38
CA TRP A 233 -24.55 -21.27 31.39
C TRP A 233 -23.46 -20.78 30.42
N GLU A 234 -22.26 -20.50 30.94
CA GLU A 234 -21.08 -20.13 30.15
C GLU A 234 -20.65 -21.27 29.22
N GLU A 235 -20.69 -22.54 29.68
CA GLU A 235 -20.29 -23.70 28.87
C GLU A 235 -21.18 -23.87 27.64
N GLN A 236 -22.50 -23.65 27.78
CA GLN A 236 -23.44 -23.72 26.66
C GLN A 236 -23.16 -22.67 25.58
N ARG A 237 -22.54 -21.55 25.97
CA ARG A 237 -22.27 -20.35 25.16
C ARG A 237 -20.81 -20.19 24.80
N ARG A 238 -19.99 -21.21 25.02
CA ARG A 238 -18.63 -21.24 24.52
C ARG A 238 -18.68 -21.21 22.98
N ALA A 239 -17.82 -20.39 22.36
CA ALA A 239 -17.73 -20.33 20.91
C ALA A 239 -17.46 -21.72 20.33
N LYS A 240 -18.30 -22.14 19.38
CA LYS A 240 -18.16 -23.40 18.64
C LYS A 240 -17.75 -23.12 17.21
N ALA A 241 -16.88 -23.95 16.66
CA ALA A 241 -16.49 -23.87 15.27
C ALA A 241 -17.65 -24.26 14.34
N LYS A 242 -17.74 -23.65 13.17
CA LYS A 242 -18.70 -24.05 12.13
C LYS A 242 -18.53 -25.53 11.78
N GLY A 243 -19.62 -26.30 11.89
CA GLY A 243 -19.66 -27.73 11.53
C GLY A 243 -19.52 -28.71 12.70
N GLN A 244 -19.58 -28.23 13.95
CA GLN A 244 -19.72 -29.05 15.17
C GLN A 244 -21.12 -28.99 15.75
#